data_AF-D3KG25-F1
#
_entry.id   AF-D3KG25-F1
#
_cell.length_a   1.000
_cell.length_b   1.000
_cell.length_c   1.000
_cell.angle_alpha   90.00
_cell.angle_beta   90.00
_cell.angle_gamma   90.00
#
_symmetry.space_group_name_H-M   'P 1'
#
loop_
_entity.id
_entity.type
_entity.pdbx_description
1 polymer ?
#
loop_
_entity_poly.entity_id
_entity_poly.type
_entity_poly.pdbx_seq_one_letter_code
_entity_poly.pdbx_strand_id
1 'polypeptide(L)'
;MATVLRQMVDVLDRAIELVDSTCTYLEVFQKNLDTNAQTTRETDELEACADKILHNGKDFMDVYLQASALHRSLSSASTIPRGQEAGHVHFIFQTIASYLLLFNVSAKDIYAHTLTVDMMDSRPLWSVKSIALKCL
;
A
#
# COMPACT_ATOMS: atom_id res chain seq x y z
N MET A 1 -23.85 -7.50 11.36
CA MET A 1 -23.35 -6.32 10.62
C MET A 1 -21.85 -6.25 10.87
N ALA A 2 -21.02 -6.31 9.83
CA ALA A 2 -19.60 -5.97 9.99
C ALA A 2 -19.50 -4.46 10.24
N THR A 3 -18.74 -4.05 11.26
CA THR A 3 -18.46 -2.63 11.52
C THR A 3 -17.60 -2.09 10.37
N VAL A 4 -17.66 -0.77 10.13
CA VAL A 4 -16.83 -0.15 9.08
C VAL A 4 -15.35 -0.35 9.40
N LEU A 5 -14.98 -0.36 10.68
CA LEU A 5 -13.63 -0.69 11.12
C LEU A 5 -13.19 -2.10 10.68
N ARG A 6 -14.05 -3.12 10.78
CA ARG A 6 -13.70 -4.48 10.33
C ARG A 6 -13.44 -4.51 8.82
N GLN A 7 -14.30 -3.87 8.04
CA GLN A 7 -14.10 -3.76 6.58
C GLN A 7 -12.82 -2.99 6.23
N MET A 8 -12.50 -1.95 7.01
CA MET A 8 -11.28 -1.18 6.82
C MET A 8 -10.02 -1.99 7.18
N VAL A 9 -10.09 -2.91 8.14
CA VAL A 9 -9.02 -3.88 8.42
C VAL A 9 -8.83 -4.84 7.25
N ASP A 10 -9.90 -5.34 6.63
CA ASP A 10 -9.78 -6.20 5.44
C ASP A 10 -9.10 -5.46 4.27
N VAL A 11 -9.38 -4.16 4.10
CA VAL A 11 -8.69 -3.31 3.11
C VAL A 11 -7.22 -3.10 3.47
N LEU A 12 -6.90 -2.95 4.76
CA LEU A 12 -5.53 -2.84 5.24
C LEU A 12 -4.71 -4.11 5.00
N ASP A 13 -5.33 -5.29 5.09
CA ASP A 13 -4.67 -6.57 4.80
C ASP A 13 -4.21 -6.65 3.35
N ARG A 14 -5.07 -6.23 2.42
CA ARG A 14 -4.70 -6.12 1.00
C ARG A 14 -3.60 -5.09 0.78
N ALA A 15 -3.62 -3.96 1.50
CA ALA A 15 -2.57 -2.96 1.42
C ALA A 15 -1.21 -3.54 1.83
N ILE A 16 -1.19 -4.32 2.92
CA ILE A 16 0.01 -5.00 3.42
C ILE A 16 0.55 -5.97 2.38
N GLU A 17 -0.29 -6.84 1.83
CA GLU A 17 0.12 -7.84 0.83
C GLU A 17 0.75 -7.19 -0.42
N LEU A 18 0.17 -6.09 -0.89
CA LEU A 18 0.70 -5.33 -2.03
C LEU A 18 2.06 -4.70 -1.70
N VAL A 19 2.21 -4.13 -0.51
CA VAL A 19 3.47 -3.50 -0.08
C VAL A 19 4.58 -4.53 0.13
N ASP A 20 4.27 -5.65 0.79
CA ASP A 20 5.23 -6.75 1.02
C ASP A 20 5.70 -7.40 -0.30
N SER A 21 4.77 -7.63 -1.23
CA SER A 21 5.12 -8.14 -2.56
C SER A 21 5.90 -7.12 -3.38
N THR A 22 5.58 -5.83 -3.30
CA THR A 22 6.38 -4.77 -3.92
C THR A 22 7.80 -4.75 -3.38
N CYS A 23 8.01 -4.89 -2.06
CA CYS A 23 9.36 -4.99 -1.48
C CYS A 23 10.16 -6.13 -2.11
N THR A 24 9.53 -7.31 -2.25
CA THR A 24 10.16 -8.48 -2.88
C THR A 24 10.62 -8.17 -4.31
N TYR A 25 9.80 -7.48 -5.10
CA TYR A 25 10.16 -7.11 -6.47
C TYR A 25 11.21 -5.99 -6.51
N LEU A 26 11.19 -5.06 -5.55
CA LEU A 26 12.18 -3.99 -5.46
C LEU A 26 13.58 -4.52 -5.12
N GLU A 27 13.70 -5.52 -4.25
CA GLU A 27 14.98 -6.16 -3.96
C GLU A 27 15.62 -6.75 -5.22
N VAL A 28 14.83 -7.45 -6.04
CA VAL A 28 15.29 -8.03 -7.31
C VAL A 28 15.59 -6.94 -8.33
N PHE A 29 14.72 -5.94 -8.44
CA PHE A 29 14.88 -4.81 -9.37
C PHE A 29 16.17 -4.05 -9.10
N GLN A 30 16.45 -3.68 -7.85
CA GLN A 30 17.66 -2.95 -7.46
C GLN A 30 18.92 -3.77 -7.73
N LYS A 31 18.91 -5.06 -7.37
CA LYS A 31 20.04 -5.95 -7.64
C LYS A 31 20.42 -6.00 -9.12
N ASN A 32 19.42 -6.10 -10.00
CA ASN A 32 19.66 -6.18 -11.44
C ASN A 32 20.00 -4.81 -12.06
N LEU A 33 19.52 -3.72 -11.46
CA LEU A 33 19.85 -2.35 -11.88
C LEU A 33 21.32 -2.03 -11.64
N ASP A 34 21.88 -2.45 -10.51
CA ASP A 34 23.27 -2.18 -10.10
C ASP A 34 24.31 -3.07 -10.83
N THR A 35 23.87 -4.04 -11.61
CA THR A 35 24.78 -5.00 -12.27
C THR A 35 25.36 -4.39 -13.56
N ASN A 36 26.65 -4.03 -13.53
CA ASN A 36 27.38 -3.36 -14.62
C ASN A 36 27.53 -4.16 -15.95
N ALA A 37 27.11 -5.43 -15.98
CA ALA A 37 27.17 -6.29 -17.15
C ALA A 37 25.82 -6.99 -17.36
N GLN A 38 24.78 -6.23 -17.72
CA GLN A 38 23.45 -6.76 -17.96
C GLN A 38 23.44 -7.74 -19.14
N THR A 39 23.19 -9.00 -18.84
CA THR A 39 22.84 -10.01 -19.84
C THR A 39 21.38 -9.84 -20.26
N THR A 40 21.00 -10.32 -21.46
CA THR A 40 19.60 -10.26 -21.95
C THR A 40 18.59 -10.79 -20.92
N ARG A 41 18.95 -11.85 -20.20
CA ARG A 41 18.10 -12.43 -19.15
C ARG A 41 17.90 -11.51 -17.95
N GLU A 42 18.94 -10.80 -17.50
CA GLU A 42 18.84 -9.88 -16.37
C GLU A 42 18.01 -8.64 -16.75
N THR A 43 18.08 -8.21 -18.00
CA THR A 43 17.21 -7.16 -18.55
C THR A 43 15.75 -7.61 -18.55
N ASP A 44 15.45 -8.82 -19.02
CA ASP A 44 14.08 -9.37 -19.02
C ASP A 44 13.53 -9.49 -17.58
N GLU A 45 14.36 -9.94 -16.63
CA GLU A 45 13.98 -10.05 -15.21
C GLU A 45 13.73 -8.67 -14.59
N LEU A 46 14.51 -7.65 -14.98
CA LEU A 46 14.35 -6.27 -14.52
C LEU A 46 13.06 -5.63 -15.05
N GLU A 47 12.76 -5.80 -16.34
CA GLU A 47 11.50 -5.35 -16.94
C GLU A 47 10.29 -6.04 -16.29
N ALA A 48 10.36 -7.35 -16.10
CA ALA A 48 9.29 -8.10 -15.43
C ALA A 48 9.06 -7.64 -13.98
N CYS A 49 10.13 -7.26 -13.25
CA CYS A 49 9.99 -6.69 -11.92
C CYS A 49 9.37 -5.30 -11.95
N ALA A 50 9.80 -4.44 -12.89
CA ALA A 50 9.22 -3.11 -13.09
C ALA A 50 7.71 -3.19 -13.33
N ASP A 51 7.28 -4.08 -14.24
CA ASP A 51 5.87 -4.28 -14.57
C ASP A 51 5.05 -4.70 -13.34
N LYS A 52 5.58 -5.61 -12.53
CA LYS A 52 4.91 -6.06 -11.29
C LYS A 52 4.82 -4.94 -10.25
N ILE A 53 5.86 -4.13 -10.08
CA ILE A 53 5.83 -2.99 -9.16
C ILE A 53 4.78 -1.96 -9.62
N LEU A 54 4.74 -1.65 -10.91
CA LEU A 54 3.75 -0.73 -11.49
C LEU A 54 2.32 -1.30 -11.40
N HIS A 55 2.17 -2.61 -11.58
CA HIS A 55 0.89 -3.29 -11.42
C HIS A 55 0.40 -3.21 -9.97
N ASN A 56 1.26 -3.51 -9.00
CA ASN A 56 0.95 -3.35 -7.59
C ASN A 56 0.55 -1.91 -7.25
N GLY A 57 1.19 -0.90 -7.84
CA GLY A 57 0.80 0.49 -7.67
C GLY A 57 -0.62 0.81 -8.18
N LYS A 58 -1.05 0.18 -9.28
CA LYS A 58 -2.42 0.28 -9.79
C LYS A 58 -3.41 -0.42 -8.85
N ASP A 59 -3.10 -1.63 -8.40
CA ASP A 59 -3.94 -2.36 -7.45
C ASP A 59 -4.05 -1.63 -6.10
N PHE A 60 -2.99 -0.93 -5.72
CA PHE A 60 -2.97 -0.10 -4.51
C PHE A 60 -3.88 1.13 -4.64
N MET A 61 -4.05 1.68 -5.84
CA MET A 61 -5.05 2.72 -6.10
C MET A 61 -6.46 2.19 -5.81
N ASP A 62 -6.77 0.95 -6.19
CA ASP A 62 -8.07 0.34 -5.90
C ASP A 62 -8.28 0.15 -4.40
N VAL A 63 -7.24 -0.26 -3.65
CA VAL A 63 -7.25 -0.30 -2.18
C VAL A 63 -7.58 1.07 -1.59
N TYR A 64 -6.94 2.13 -2.08
CA TYR A 64 -7.22 3.50 -1.64
C TYR A 64 -8.67 3.94 -1.96
N LEU A 65 -9.18 3.63 -3.16
CA LEU A 65 -10.56 3.95 -3.53
C LEU A 65 -11.58 3.25 -2.62
N GLN A 66 -11.32 1.98 -2.28
CA GLN A 66 -12.15 1.23 -1.32
C GLN A 66 -12.08 1.85 0.08
N ALA A 67 -10.88 2.15 0.58
CA ALA A 67 -10.69 2.83 1.86
C ALA A 67 -11.41 4.19 1.90
N SER A 68 -11.33 4.97 0.82
CA SER A 68 -12.01 6.27 0.68
C SER A 68 -13.53 6.14 0.72
N ALA A 69 -14.10 5.10 0.11
CA ALA A 69 -15.53 4.84 0.17
C ALA A 69 -15.99 4.51 1.59
N LEU A 70 -15.26 3.62 2.28
CA LEU A 70 -15.54 3.27 3.68
C LEU A 70 -15.40 4.47 4.62
N HIS A 71 -14.33 5.26 4.48
CA HIS A 71 -14.12 6.48 5.27
C HIS A 71 -15.28 7.47 5.09
N ARG A 72 -15.74 7.68 3.85
CA ARG A 72 -16.89 8.55 3.56
C ARG A 72 -18.20 8.06 4.16
N SER A 73 -18.44 6.74 4.20
CA SER A 73 -19.67 6.19 4.81
C SER A 73 -19.83 6.50 6.30
N LEU A 74 -18.73 6.72 7.02
CA LEU A 74 -18.77 7.16 8.43
C LEU A 74 -19.08 8.66 8.57
N SER A 75 -18.67 9.47 7.59
CA SER A 75 -18.90 10.92 7.61
C SER A 75 -20.38 11.27 7.40
N SER A 76 -21.12 10.47 6.63
CA SER A 76 -22.53 10.66 6.32
C SER A 76 -23.49 10.08 7.36
N ALA A 77 -23.02 9.19 8.25
CA ALA A 77 -23.80 8.67 9.36
C ALA A 77 -23.87 9.71 10.50
N SER A 78 -24.99 10.44 10.59
CA SER A 78 -25.19 11.59 11.48
C SER A 78 -25.54 11.24 12.94
N THR A 79 -25.43 9.99 13.39
CA THR A 79 -26.08 9.55 14.66
C THR A 79 -25.30 8.58 15.56
N ILE A 80 -24.02 8.26 15.31
CA ILE A 80 -23.25 7.36 16.17
C ILE A 80 -22.21 8.15 16.99
N PRO A 81 -21.99 7.86 18.29
CA PRO A 81 -21.02 8.59 19.12
C PRO A 81 -19.63 8.54 18.46
N ARG A 82 -19.26 9.67 17.84
CA ARG A 82 -17.96 9.88 17.22
C ARG A 82 -16.92 10.01 18.33
N GLY A 83 -15.99 9.07 18.39
CA GLY A 83 -14.78 9.25 19.19
C GLY A 83 -13.68 8.31 18.73
N GLN A 84 -13.97 7.01 18.75
CA GLN A 84 -12.92 6.01 18.64
C GLN A 84 -12.91 5.26 17.30
N GLU A 85 -14.04 4.66 16.87
CA GLU A 85 -14.09 3.93 15.59
C GLU A 85 -13.72 4.82 14.40
N ALA A 86 -14.31 6.02 14.32
CA ALA A 86 -14.01 6.99 13.28
C ALA A 86 -12.53 7.42 13.29
N GLY A 87 -11.91 7.50 14.47
CA GLY A 87 -10.48 7.79 14.63
C GLY A 87 -9.61 6.68 14.07
N HIS A 88 -9.91 5.42 14.39
CA HIS A 88 -9.18 4.27 13.85
C HIS A 88 -9.35 4.13 12.34
N VAL A 89 -10.57 4.30 11.82
CA VAL A 89 -10.81 4.24 10.37
C VAL A 89 -10.10 5.39 9.64
N HIS A 90 -10.10 6.59 10.21
CA HIS A 90 -9.33 7.71 9.65
C HIS A 90 -7.82 7.44 9.66
N PHE A 91 -7.30 6.86 10.75
CA PHE A 91 -5.89 6.52 10.87
C PHE A 91 -5.45 5.46 9.85
N ILE A 92 -6.26 4.41 9.65
CA ILE A 92 -6.03 3.42 8.59
C ILE A 92 -6.05 4.08 7.21
N PHE A 93 -7.06 4.90 6.92
CA PHE A 93 -7.18 5.61 5.64
C PHE A 93 -5.98 6.50 5.34
N GLN A 94 -5.53 7.30 6.32
CA GLN A 94 -4.35 8.15 6.17
C GLN A 94 -3.09 7.32 5.91
N THR A 95 -2.92 6.21 6.63
CA THR A 95 -1.77 5.33 6.42
C THR A 95 -1.76 4.79 5.00
N ILE A 96 -2.89 4.25 4.51
CA ILE A 96 -3.02 3.80 3.11
C ILE A 96 -2.72 4.94 2.12
N ALA A 97 -3.25 6.14 2.35
CA ALA A 97 -3.01 7.30 1.48
C ALA A 97 -1.51 7.66 1.39
N SER A 98 -0.74 7.51 2.47
CA SER A 98 0.71 7.75 2.46
C SER A 98 1.45 6.78 1.54
N TYR A 99 1.09 5.49 1.51
CA TYR A 99 1.72 4.53 0.59
C TYR A 99 1.31 4.75 -0.86
N LEU A 100 0.07 5.19 -1.10
CA LEU A 100 -0.34 5.56 -2.46
C LEU A 100 0.53 6.69 -3.03
N LEU A 101 0.92 7.66 -2.21
CA LEU A 101 1.83 8.73 -2.64
C LEU A 101 3.19 8.18 -3.06
N LEU A 102 3.72 7.20 -2.33
CA LEU A 102 4.98 6.53 -2.69
C LEU A 102 4.87 5.86 -4.07
N PHE A 103 3.84 5.04 -4.27
CA PHE A 103 3.59 4.40 -5.57
C PHE A 103 3.46 5.44 -6.70
N ASN A 104 2.74 6.55 -6.48
CA ASN A 104 2.53 7.57 -7.51
C ASN A 104 3.80 8.33 -7.90
N VAL A 105 4.77 8.50 -6.99
CA VAL A 105 6.05 9.13 -7.30
C VAL A 105 6.82 8.30 -8.31
N SER A 106 6.83 6.97 -8.13
CA SER A 106 7.60 6.06 -8.97
C SER A 106 6.86 5.55 -10.21
N ALA A 107 5.54 5.73 -10.27
CA ALA A 107 4.72 5.30 -11.41
C ALA A 107 5.02 6.05 -12.72
N LYS A 108 5.61 7.25 -12.65
CA LYS A 108 5.93 8.06 -13.85
C LYS A 108 7.18 7.58 -14.57
N ASP A 109 8.20 7.23 -13.80
CA ASP A 109 9.47 6.73 -14.30
C ASP A 109 10.18 5.97 -13.17
N ILE A 110 10.01 4.65 -13.15
CA ILE A 110 10.58 3.79 -12.12
C ILE A 110 12.10 3.68 -12.20
N TYR A 111 12.68 4.00 -13.35
CA TYR A 111 14.13 3.99 -13.59
C TYR A 111 14.78 5.29 -13.13
N ALA A 112 14.10 6.42 -13.26
CA ALA A 112 14.57 7.71 -12.73
C ALA A 112 14.20 7.92 -11.25
N HIS A 113 13.11 7.32 -10.78
CA HIS A 113 12.56 7.49 -9.44
C HIS A 113 12.24 6.14 -8.79
N THR A 114 13.28 5.32 -8.63
CA THR A 114 13.15 3.98 -8.05
C THR A 114 12.71 4.04 -6.59
N LEU A 115 11.63 3.34 -6.25
CA LEU A 115 11.28 3.08 -4.84
C LEU A 115 12.42 2.26 -4.21
N THR A 116 12.71 2.52 -2.94
CA THR A 116 13.56 1.61 -2.17
C THR A 116 12.73 0.72 -1.27
N VAL A 117 13.29 -0.42 -0.90
CA VAL A 117 12.70 -1.32 0.10
C VAL A 117 12.43 -0.56 1.40
N ASP A 118 13.35 0.31 1.82
CA ASP A 118 13.20 1.14 3.01
C ASP A 118 12.02 2.12 2.91
N MET A 119 11.75 2.66 1.72
CA MET A 119 10.59 3.52 1.49
C MET A 119 9.28 2.74 1.54
N MET A 120 9.30 1.46 1.14
CA MET A 120 8.13 0.58 1.09
C MET A 120 8.00 -0.34 2.31
N ASP A 121 8.64 -0.01 3.43
CA ASP A 121 8.53 -0.78 4.67
C ASP A 121 7.06 -0.92 5.13
N SER A 122 6.55 -2.13 5.28
CA SER A 122 5.15 -2.40 5.68
C SER A 122 4.91 -2.34 7.20
N ARG A 123 5.94 -2.25 8.04
CA ARG A 123 5.79 -2.22 9.52
C ARG A 123 4.78 -1.17 10.03
N PRO A 124 4.68 0.05 9.46
CA PRO A 124 3.64 1.00 9.83
C PRO A 124 2.21 0.45 9.61
N LEU A 125 1.94 -0.19 8.47
CA LEU A 125 0.63 -0.80 8.16
C LEU A 125 0.29 -1.91 9.17
N TRP A 126 1.25 -2.78 9.47
CA TRP A 126 1.10 -3.83 10.49
C TRP A 126 0.83 -3.26 11.89
N SER A 127 1.51 -2.17 12.25
CA SER A 127 1.31 -1.50 13.54
C SER A 127 -0.09 -0.90 13.65
N VAL A 128 -0.57 -0.24 12.59
CA VAL A 128 -1.93 0.29 12.50
C VAL A 128 -2.97 -0.83 12.59
N LYS A 129 -2.74 -1.96 11.91
CA LYS A 129 -3.59 -3.15 11.99
C LYS A 129 -3.70 -3.66 13.42
N SER A 130 -2.57 -3.80 14.12
CA SER A 130 -2.56 -4.26 15.52
C SER A 130 -3.38 -3.35 16.44
N ILE A 131 -3.29 -2.03 16.24
CA ILE A 131 -4.09 -1.05 16.99
C ILE A 131 -5.57 -1.22 16.68
N ALA A 132 -5.94 -1.30 15.40
CA ALA A 132 -7.33 -1.45 14.96
C ALA A 132 -7.98 -2.74 15.48
N LEU A 133 -7.24 -3.85 15.46
CA LEU A 133 -7.72 -5.15 15.96
C LEU A 133 -8.00 -5.15 17.47
N LYS A 134 -7.30 -4.33 18.27
CA LYS A 134 -7.60 -4.16 19.71
C LYS A 134 -8.91 -3.41 19.98
N CYS A 135 -9.50 -2.83 18.94
CA CYS A 135 -10.73 -2.04 19.01
C CYS A 135 -11.93 -2.74 18.36
N LEU A 136 -11.76 -3.99 17.92
CA LEU A 136 -12.80 -4.89 17.39
C LEU A 136 -13.19 -5.96 18.41
#